data_AF-A0A381VB84-F1
#
_entry.id   AF-A0A381VB84-F1
#
_cell.length_a   1.000
_cell.length_b   1.000
_cell.length_c   1.000
_cell.angle_alpha   90.00
_cell.angle_beta   90.00
_cell.angle_gamma   90.00
#
_symmetry.space_group_name_H-M   'P 1'
#
loop_
_entity.id
_entity.type
_entity.pdbx_description
1 polymer ?
#
loop_
_entity_poly.entity_id
_entity_poly.type
_entity_poly.pdbx_seq_one_letter_code
_entity_poly.pdbx_strand_id
1 'polypeptide(L)'
;YQDVKTAFKYFIEKFNNGRPFILASHSQGTHHSIRLLAEEIDDSDLYSRLVGAYIIGGTISKDWLNQMKDIGVCDSSKQLGCLVHWDTMNVTHINKEMPIYVGNICVNPITWKNEGSLSDLVDAKGAVYVSGDFALEFSGSDEPKNMVFNDLESPKTQYVQAQCKGGALFASDQSGTRFQSFAGSAGNYHGLDYALFYMDIRENAKLKVKTYLNNLK
;
A
#
# COMPACT_ATOMS: atom_id res chain seq x y z
N TYR A 1 -16.09 6.38 -7.28
CA TYR A 1 -15.04 6.98 -8.13
C TYR A 1 -15.25 8.47 -8.37
N GLN A 2 -16.38 8.93 -8.92
CA GLN A 2 -16.54 10.35 -9.30
C GLN A 2 -16.26 11.30 -8.12
N ASP A 3 -16.71 10.97 -6.91
CA ASP A 3 -16.45 11.78 -5.71
C ASP A 3 -14.96 11.84 -5.37
N VAL A 4 -14.21 10.74 -5.52
CA VAL A 4 -12.75 10.70 -5.32
C VAL A 4 -12.05 11.64 -6.30
N LYS A 5 -12.44 11.58 -7.58
CA LYS A 5 -11.90 12.46 -8.63
C LYS A 5 -12.21 13.93 -8.35
N THR A 6 -13.45 14.26 -8.01
CA THR A 6 -13.86 15.63 -7.67
C THR A 6 -13.11 16.14 -6.45
N ALA A 7 -13.00 15.34 -5.38
CA ALA A 7 -12.27 15.71 -4.17
C ALA A 7 -10.78 15.92 -4.43
N PHE A 8 -10.16 15.06 -5.25
CA PHE A 8 -8.76 15.22 -5.64
C PHE A 8 -8.52 16.53 -6.41
N LYS A 9 -9.34 16.84 -7.43
CA LYS A 9 -9.23 18.11 -8.16
C LYS A 9 -9.37 19.31 -7.23
N TYR A 10 -10.37 19.27 -6.35
CA TYR A 10 -10.60 20.32 -5.37
C TYR A 10 -9.40 20.50 -4.42
N PHE A 11 -8.80 19.41 -3.92
CA PHE A 11 -7.57 19.46 -3.13
C PHE A 11 -6.41 20.11 -3.91
N ILE A 12 -6.18 19.67 -5.16
CA ILE A 12 -5.11 20.19 -6.01
C ILE A 12 -5.28 21.69 -6.26
N GLU A 13 -6.51 22.14 -6.54
CA GLU A 13 -6.82 23.53 -6.88
C GLU A 13 -6.85 24.47 -5.67
N LYS A 14 -7.28 24.00 -4.49
CA LYS A 14 -7.59 24.87 -3.34
C LYS A 14 -6.65 24.73 -2.15
N PHE A 15 -6.00 23.59 -1.96
CA PHE A 15 -5.24 23.28 -0.74
C PHE A 15 -3.81 22.86 -0.97
N ASN A 16 -3.50 22.26 -2.12
CA ASN A 16 -2.20 21.69 -2.33
C ASN A 16 -1.11 22.78 -2.51
N ASN A 17 -1.47 23.95 -3.05
CA ASN A 17 -0.57 25.11 -3.21
C ASN A 17 0.75 24.76 -3.93
N GLY A 18 0.66 23.95 -5.00
CA GLY A 18 1.83 23.53 -5.77
C GLY A 18 2.71 22.46 -5.09
N ARG A 19 2.41 22.05 -3.85
CA ARG A 19 3.24 21.08 -3.11
C ARG A 19 3.26 19.71 -3.80
N PRO A 20 4.37 18.95 -3.63
CA PRO A 20 4.39 17.54 -4.00
C PRO A 20 3.47 16.75 -3.08
N PHE A 21 2.99 15.60 -3.56
CA PHE A 21 2.02 14.79 -2.84
C PHE A 21 2.31 13.29 -2.95
N ILE A 22 1.76 12.54 -2.00
CA ILE A 22 1.70 11.08 -2.01
C ILE A 22 0.23 10.70 -2.20
N LEU A 23 -0.03 9.71 -3.05
CA LEU A 23 -1.34 9.07 -3.11
C LEU A 23 -1.28 7.76 -2.30
N ALA A 24 -2.24 7.54 -1.41
CA ALA A 24 -2.32 6.32 -0.61
C ALA A 24 -3.75 5.78 -0.60
N SER A 25 -3.90 4.46 -0.68
CA SER A 25 -5.20 3.80 -0.68
C SER A 25 -5.11 2.37 -0.18
N HIS A 26 -6.26 1.83 0.23
CA HIS A 26 -6.41 0.42 0.56
C HIS A 26 -7.66 -0.21 -0.07
N SER A 27 -7.59 -1.50 -0.42
CA SER A 27 -8.76 -2.31 -0.81
C SER A 27 -9.56 -1.69 -1.96
N GLN A 28 -10.86 -1.42 -1.80
CA GLN A 28 -11.67 -0.73 -2.82
C GLN A 28 -11.05 0.61 -3.28
N GLY A 29 -10.40 1.32 -2.35
CA GLY A 29 -9.69 2.56 -2.65
C GLY A 29 -8.56 2.38 -3.66
N THR A 30 -7.97 1.18 -3.76
CA THR A 30 -6.98 0.83 -4.78
C THR A 30 -7.54 0.95 -6.19
N HIS A 31 -8.73 0.40 -6.42
CA HIS A 31 -9.38 0.45 -7.74
C HIS A 31 -9.80 1.88 -8.12
N HIS A 32 -10.17 2.72 -7.15
CA HIS A 32 -10.40 4.14 -7.40
C HIS A 32 -9.10 4.90 -7.68
N SER A 33 -8.04 4.60 -6.94
CA SER A 33 -6.76 5.32 -7.03
C SER A 33 -5.98 4.97 -8.28
N ILE A 34 -6.01 3.72 -8.75
CA ILE A 34 -5.36 3.34 -10.01
C ILE A 34 -6.02 4.03 -11.21
N ARG A 35 -7.35 4.21 -11.17
CA ARG A 35 -8.09 4.96 -12.17
C ARG A 35 -7.78 6.46 -12.09
N LEU A 36 -7.66 7.01 -10.88
CA LEU A 36 -7.27 8.39 -10.66
C LEU A 36 -5.85 8.68 -11.19
N LEU A 37 -4.90 7.76 -10.97
CA LEU A 37 -3.56 7.85 -11.54
C LEU A 37 -3.62 7.94 -13.07
N ALA A 38 -4.35 7.03 -13.72
CA ALA A 38 -4.46 6.97 -15.18
C ALA A 38 -5.15 8.20 -15.79
N GLU A 39 -6.23 8.68 -15.18
CA GLU A 39 -7.06 9.73 -15.78
C GLU A 39 -6.61 11.15 -15.46
N GLU A 40 -5.90 11.37 -14.34
CA GLU A 40 -5.64 12.71 -13.83
C GLU A 40 -4.17 13.02 -13.54
N ILE A 41 -3.30 12.01 -13.43
CA ILE A 41 -1.91 12.23 -12.97
C ILE A 41 -0.91 11.82 -14.05
N ASP A 42 -1.02 10.61 -14.60
CA ASP A 42 -0.18 10.14 -15.70
C ASP A 42 -0.30 11.07 -16.92
N ASP A 43 0.80 11.32 -17.63
CA ASP A 43 0.86 12.23 -18.81
C ASP A 43 0.44 13.68 -18.53
N SER A 44 0.48 14.12 -17.27
CA SER A 44 0.10 15.47 -16.87
C SER A 44 1.19 16.17 -16.08
N ASP A 45 1.08 17.50 -15.93
CA ASP A 45 1.96 18.28 -15.06
C ASP A 45 1.93 17.82 -13.59
N LEU A 46 0.88 17.10 -13.16
CA LEU A 46 0.79 16.53 -11.82
C LEU A 46 1.75 15.37 -11.59
N TYR A 47 2.17 14.64 -12.63
CA TYR A 47 3.15 13.55 -12.49
C TYR A 47 4.44 14.05 -11.86
N SER A 48 4.93 15.22 -12.28
CA SER A 48 6.15 15.85 -11.73
C SER A 48 6.08 16.15 -10.23
N ARG A 49 4.87 16.15 -9.65
CA ARG A 49 4.59 16.42 -8.23
C ARG A 49 4.27 15.15 -7.43
N LEU A 50 4.14 13.99 -8.09
CA LEU A 50 3.91 12.71 -7.44
C LEU A 50 5.21 12.19 -6.81
N VAL A 51 5.26 12.18 -5.48
CA VAL A 51 6.39 11.59 -4.73
C VAL A 51 6.36 10.07 -4.84
N GLY A 52 5.17 9.48 -4.79
CA GLY A 52 4.93 8.05 -4.94
C GLY A 52 3.46 7.71 -4.68
N ALA A 53 3.01 6.59 -5.23
CA ALA A 53 1.65 6.08 -5.05
C ALA A 53 1.67 4.75 -4.29
N TYR A 54 1.18 4.74 -3.04
CA TYR A 54 1.03 3.55 -2.20
C TYR A 54 -0.40 3.03 -2.35
N ILE A 55 -0.64 2.30 -3.42
CA ILE A 55 -1.96 1.80 -3.80
C ILE A 55 -2.01 0.33 -3.40
N ILE A 56 -2.37 0.05 -2.13
CA ILE A 56 -2.11 -1.23 -1.49
C ILE A 56 -3.40 -2.04 -1.33
N GLY A 57 -3.32 -3.37 -1.44
CA GLY A 57 -4.43 -4.28 -1.24
C GLY A 57 -5.35 -4.41 -2.45
N GLY A 58 -5.78 -5.65 -2.72
CA GLY A 58 -6.56 -6.01 -3.91
C GLY A 58 -5.68 -6.45 -5.08
N THR A 59 -6.17 -6.27 -6.31
CA THR A 59 -5.41 -6.65 -7.52
C THR A 59 -5.26 -5.49 -8.50
N ILE A 60 -4.05 -5.34 -9.02
CA ILE A 60 -3.66 -4.44 -10.10
C ILE A 60 -2.87 -5.25 -11.13
N SER A 61 -3.46 -5.44 -12.31
CA SER A 61 -2.80 -6.13 -13.41
C SER A 61 -1.60 -5.33 -13.93
N LYS A 62 -0.47 -6.01 -14.18
CA LYS A 62 0.68 -5.46 -14.90
C LYS A 62 0.30 -4.93 -16.29
N ASP A 63 -0.64 -5.58 -16.98
CA ASP A 63 -1.09 -5.14 -18.30
C ASP A 63 -1.80 -3.79 -18.26
N TRP A 64 -2.51 -3.51 -17.15
CA TRP A 64 -3.13 -2.21 -16.95
C TRP A 64 -2.05 -1.13 -16.76
N LEU A 65 -1.03 -1.42 -15.97
CA LEU A 65 0.06 -0.48 -15.75
C LEU A 65 0.92 -0.24 -16.99
N ASN A 66 1.08 -1.24 -17.86
CA ASN A 66 1.80 -1.12 -19.13
C ASN A 66 1.14 -0.11 -20.11
N GLN A 67 -0.09 0.33 -19.84
CA GLN A 67 -0.78 1.37 -20.62
C GLN A 67 -0.47 2.78 -20.12
N MET A 68 0.12 2.93 -18.92
CA MET A 68 0.57 4.22 -18.39
C MET A 68 1.80 4.70 -19.15
N LYS A 69 1.96 6.02 -19.27
CA LYS A 69 3.09 6.65 -19.96
C LYS A 69 4.27 6.91 -19.03
N ASP A 70 3.99 7.46 -17.84
CA ASP A 70 5.01 7.95 -16.92
C ASP A 70 5.13 7.07 -15.67
N ILE A 71 3.99 6.57 -15.18
CA ILE A 71 3.93 5.86 -13.89
C ILE A 71 4.17 4.35 -14.07
N GLY A 72 5.35 3.88 -13.64
CA GLY A 72 5.70 2.46 -13.54
C GLY A 72 5.68 1.89 -12.11
N VAL A 73 5.90 0.56 -11.98
CA VAL A 73 6.10 -0.09 -10.67
C VAL A 73 7.42 0.40 -10.08
N CYS A 74 7.45 0.67 -8.77
CA CYS A 74 8.69 0.98 -8.08
C CYS A 74 9.64 -0.23 -8.09
N ASP A 75 10.92 -0.01 -8.43
CA ASP A 75 11.99 -1.02 -8.36
C ASP A 75 13.09 -0.64 -7.33
N SER A 76 12.89 0.46 -6.59
CA SER A 76 13.72 0.80 -5.45
C SER A 76 13.01 1.69 -4.43
N SER A 77 13.54 1.72 -3.22
CA SER A 77 13.03 2.55 -2.12
C SER A 77 13.09 4.06 -2.39
N LYS A 78 13.96 4.53 -3.30
CA LYS A 78 14.15 5.95 -3.61
C LYS A 78 13.45 6.41 -4.88
N GLN A 79 12.90 5.49 -5.68
CA GLN A 79 12.24 5.84 -6.94
C GLN A 79 11.01 6.72 -6.65
N LEU A 80 10.95 7.87 -7.31
CA LEU A 80 9.86 8.84 -7.24
C LEU A 80 8.85 8.57 -8.36
N GLY A 81 7.64 9.14 -8.26
CA GLY A 81 6.62 9.03 -9.31
C GLY A 81 6.10 7.61 -9.61
N CYS A 82 6.49 6.61 -8.82
CA CYS A 82 6.20 5.21 -9.09
C CYS A 82 5.11 4.63 -8.18
N LEU A 83 4.52 3.52 -8.62
CA LEU A 83 3.48 2.77 -7.93
C LEU A 83 4.07 1.66 -7.04
N VAL A 84 3.62 1.65 -5.79
CA VAL A 84 3.85 0.61 -4.79
C VAL A 84 2.53 -0.10 -4.54
N HIS A 85 2.50 -1.41 -4.74
CA HIS A 85 1.33 -2.25 -4.50
C HIS A 85 1.75 -3.64 -4.02
N TRP A 86 0.92 -4.23 -3.17
CA TRP A 86 0.92 -5.64 -2.84
C TRP A 86 -0.44 -6.02 -2.28
N ASP A 87 -0.69 -7.33 -2.16
CA ASP A 87 -1.78 -7.90 -1.39
C ASP A 87 -1.24 -9.08 -0.60
N THR A 88 -1.49 -9.08 0.71
CA THR A 88 -0.76 -9.95 1.64
C THR A 88 -1.45 -11.30 1.84
N MET A 89 -0.66 -12.37 1.78
CA MET A 89 -1.02 -13.74 2.06
C MET A 89 -0.09 -14.33 3.12
N ASN A 90 -0.56 -15.35 3.84
CA ASN A 90 0.26 -16.12 4.76
C ASN A 90 1.30 -16.95 4.01
N VAL A 91 2.57 -16.91 4.44
CA VAL A 91 3.68 -17.67 3.85
C VAL A 91 3.44 -19.17 3.77
N THR A 92 2.60 -19.74 4.63
CA THR A 92 2.17 -21.15 4.54
C THR A 92 1.46 -21.48 3.22
N HIS A 93 1.01 -20.48 2.47
CA HIS A 93 0.33 -20.61 1.18
C HIS A 93 1.25 -20.33 -0.03
N ILE A 94 2.54 -20.10 0.16
CA ILE A 94 3.49 -19.67 -0.90
C ILE A 94 3.67 -20.66 -2.06
N ASN A 95 3.31 -21.92 -1.85
CA ASN A 95 3.36 -22.97 -2.87
C ASN A 95 1.98 -23.38 -3.38
N LYS A 96 0.90 -22.72 -2.93
CA LYS A 96 -0.44 -22.93 -3.46
C LYS A 96 -0.62 -22.08 -4.72
N GLU A 97 -1.33 -22.64 -5.70
CA GLU A 97 -1.75 -21.87 -6.86
C GLU A 97 -2.74 -20.78 -6.47
N MET A 98 -2.53 -19.58 -6.99
CA MET A 98 -3.38 -18.42 -6.72
C MET A 98 -3.75 -17.71 -8.05
N PRO A 99 -4.73 -18.24 -8.80
CA PRO A 99 -5.10 -17.68 -10.11
C PRO A 99 -5.45 -16.19 -10.09
N ILE A 100 -6.02 -15.70 -8.98
CA ILE A 100 -6.40 -14.28 -8.81
C ILE A 100 -5.21 -13.32 -8.84
N TYR A 101 -4.00 -13.79 -8.49
CA TYR A 101 -2.79 -12.96 -8.46
C TYR A 101 -1.92 -13.12 -9.71
N VAL A 102 -2.31 -13.95 -10.68
CA VAL A 102 -1.57 -14.09 -11.94
C VAL A 102 -1.54 -12.73 -12.64
N GLY A 103 -0.33 -12.22 -12.92
CA GLY A 103 -0.14 -10.90 -13.52
C GLY A 103 -0.36 -9.73 -12.56
N ASN A 104 -0.58 -9.98 -11.27
CA ASN A 104 -0.70 -8.92 -10.26
C ASN A 104 0.67 -8.27 -9.98
N ILE A 105 0.64 -7.00 -9.59
CA ILE A 105 1.83 -6.28 -9.13
C ILE A 105 2.13 -6.67 -7.68
N CYS A 106 3.41 -6.85 -7.36
CA CYS A 106 3.87 -6.99 -5.99
C CYS A 106 5.16 -6.22 -5.84
N VAL A 107 5.23 -5.36 -4.82
CA VAL A 107 6.44 -4.68 -4.36
C VAL A 107 6.63 -5.06 -2.91
N ASN A 108 7.73 -5.73 -2.60
CA ASN A 108 8.02 -6.15 -1.23
C ASN A 108 8.29 -4.91 -0.38
N PRO A 109 7.53 -4.65 0.69
CA PRO A 109 7.67 -3.43 1.49
C PRO A 109 8.95 -3.40 2.32
N ILE A 110 9.64 -4.53 2.50
CA ILE A 110 10.90 -4.59 3.27
C ILE A 110 12.08 -4.33 2.33
N THR A 111 12.11 -5.01 1.17
CA THR A 111 13.24 -4.95 0.23
C THR A 111 13.07 -3.95 -0.89
N TRP A 112 11.84 -3.48 -1.13
CA TRP A 112 11.44 -2.60 -2.24
C TRP A 112 11.71 -3.20 -3.62
N LYS A 113 11.64 -4.54 -3.71
CA LYS A 113 11.82 -5.33 -4.93
C LYS A 113 10.54 -6.05 -5.34
N ASN A 114 10.40 -6.27 -6.64
CA ASN A 114 9.14 -6.79 -7.21
C ASN A 114 9.03 -8.31 -7.13
N GLU A 115 10.18 -8.99 -7.07
CA GLU A 115 10.32 -10.42 -6.82
C GLU A 115 11.64 -10.65 -6.06
N GLY A 116 11.82 -11.85 -5.52
CA GLY A 116 13.05 -12.24 -4.84
C GLY A 116 12.83 -13.36 -3.83
N SER A 117 13.86 -13.60 -3.01
CA SER A 117 13.78 -14.48 -1.85
C SER A 117 12.99 -13.82 -0.72
N LEU A 118 12.64 -14.63 0.28
CA LEU A 118 12.16 -14.13 1.56
C LEU A 118 13.15 -13.11 2.14
N SER A 119 12.64 -11.97 2.63
CA SER A 119 13.45 -10.92 3.22
C SER A 119 14.09 -11.38 4.53
N ASP A 120 15.19 -10.74 4.94
CA ASP A 120 15.75 -10.95 6.27
C ASP A 120 14.88 -10.26 7.33
N LEU A 121 14.71 -10.93 8.47
CA LEU A 121 13.87 -10.43 9.56
C LEU A 121 14.39 -9.10 10.11
N VAL A 122 15.71 -8.91 10.13
CA VAL A 122 16.37 -7.70 10.64
C VAL A 122 16.10 -6.45 9.81
N ASP A 123 15.70 -6.62 8.54
CA ASP A 123 15.45 -5.50 7.64
C ASP A 123 14.11 -4.82 7.89
N ALA A 124 13.13 -5.55 8.42
CA ALA A 124 11.79 -5.06 8.70
C ALA A 124 11.81 -3.95 9.75
N LYS A 125 11.31 -2.76 9.39
CA LYS A 125 11.33 -1.57 10.24
C LYS A 125 10.28 -1.63 11.33
N GLY A 126 9.20 -2.39 11.15
CA GLY A 126 8.34 -2.80 12.23
C GLY A 126 6.85 -2.82 11.93
N ALA A 127 6.20 -3.83 12.50
CA ALA A 127 4.76 -4.00 12.46
C ALA A 127 4.10 -3.22 13.61
N VAL A 128 2.94 -2.64 13.38
CA VAL A 128 2.14 -1.95 14.39
C VAL A 128 0.79 -2.63 14.47
N TYR A 129 0.39 -3.02 15.67
CA TYR A 129 -0.90 -3.65 15.87
C TYR A 129 -2.03 -2.71 15.47
N VAL A 130 -3.07 -3.27 14.86
CA VAL A 130 -4.34 -2.57 14.71
C VAL A 130 -4.99 -2.48 16.08
N SER A 131 -5.25 -1.26 16.55
CA SER A 131 -5.83 -0.95 17.86
C SER A 131 -6.93 0.08 17.71
N GLY A 132 -8.01 -0.07 18.47
CA GLY A 132 -9.18 0.81 18.44
C GLY A 132 -10.48 0.06 18.20
N ASP A 133 -11.59 0.76 18.38
CA ASP A 133 -12.91 0.26 18.03
C ASP A 133 -13.19 0.62 16.56
N PHE A 134 -13.51 -0.37 15.73
CA PHE A 134 -13.74 -0.22 14.29
C PHE A 134 -15.18 -0.56 13.91
N ALA A 135 -15.80 0.23 13.03
CA ALA A 135 -17.06 -0.10 12.39
C ALA A 135 -16.77 -1.04 11.22
N LEU A 136 -16.79 -2.35 11.49
CA LEU A 136 -16.47 -3.40 10.52
C LEU A 136 -17.70 -3.85 9.69
N GLU A 137 -18.83 -3.19 9.86
CA GLU A 137 -20.04 -3.45 9.09
C GLU A 137 -19.88 -2.86 7.68
N PHE A 138 -19.88 -3.72 6.66
CA PHE A 138 -19.80 -3.33 5.25
C PHE A 138 -21.15 -2.94 4.64
N SER A 139 -22.23 -3.03 5.42
CA SER A 139 -23.57 -2.61 5.05
C SER A 139 -24.31 -2.18 6.32
N GLY A 140 -25.27 -1.28 6.17
CA GLY A 140 -26.07 -0.80 7.30
C GLY A 140 -26.17 0.72 7.31
N SER A 141 -26.38 1.26 8.50
CA SER A 141 -26.57 2.68 8.74
C SER A 141 -25.22 3.43 8.77
N ASP A 142 -25.19 4.59 8.12
CA ASP A 142 -24.07 5.55 8.14
C ASP A 142 -24.12 6.51 9.35
N GLU A 143 -24.96 6.23 10.34
CA GLU A 143 -25.07 7.09 11.53
C GLU A 143 -23.77 7.08 12.35
N PRO A 144 -23.36 8.22 12.94
CA PRO A 144 -22.14 8.32 13.73
C PRO A 144 -22.13 7.32 14.91
N LYS A 145 -21.15 6.42 14.93
CA LYS A 145 -21.01 5.38 15.97
C LYS A 145 -20.15 5.79 17.18
N ASN A 146 -19.79 7.07 17.31
CA ASN A 146 -18.97 7.62 18.42
C ASN A 146 -17.68 6.82 18.70
N MET A 147 -17.02 6.35 17.64
CA MET A 147 -15.81 5.56 17.75
C MET A 147 -14.63 6.41 18.22
N VAL A 148 -13.80 5.86 19.11
CA VAL A 148 -12.61 6.53 19.63
C VAL A 148 -11.38 5.80 19.13
N PHE A 149 -10.49 6.54 18.45
CA PHE A 149 -9.19 6.05 18.03
C PHE A 149 -8.14 6.47 19.07
N ASN A 150 -7.46 5.48 19.66
CA ASN A 150 -6.35 5.71 20.59
C ASN A 150 -5.03 5.80 19.84
N ASP A 151 -3.99 6.25 20.54
CA ASP A 151 -2.63 6.25 20.02
C ASP A 151 -2.18 4.86 19.58
N LEU A 152 -1.37 4.83 18.52
CA LEU A 152 -0.76 3.59 18.03
C LEU A 152 0.25 3.05 19.04
N GLU A 153 0.25 1.73 19.21
CA GLU A 153 1.24 1.05 20.04
C GLU A 153 2.66 1.10 19.46
N SER A 154 3.65 0.88 20.34
CA SER A 154 5.05 0.76 19.94
C SER A 154 5.26 -0.30 18.85
N PRO A 155 6.01 0.01 17.78
CA PRO A 155 6.27 -0.94 16.71
C PRO A 155 7.02 -2.19 17.19
N LYS A 156 6.64 -3.35 16.64
CA LYS A 156 7.40 -4.59 16.74
C LYS A 156 8.45 -4.63 15.63
N THR A 157 9.68 -4.26 15.97
CA THR A 157 10.82 -4.39 15.06
C THR A 157 11.20 -5.87 14.88
N GLN A 158 11.84 -6.20 13.75
CA GLN A 158 12.33 -7.55 13.47
C GLN A 158 11.25 -8.64 13.65
N TYR A 159 10.04 -8.36 13.14
CA TYR A 159 8.86 -9.18 13.44
C TYR A 159 8.33 -9.97 12.23
N VAL A 160 8.37 -9.38 11.04
CA VAL A 160 7.80 -9.97 9.82
C VAL A 160 8.86 -10.10 8.74
N GLN A 161 8.85 -11.22 8.03
CA GLN A 161 9.52 -11.40 6.75
C GLN A 161 8.47 -11.41 5.65
N ALA A 162 8.86 -11.00 4.45
CA ALA A 162 7.96 -11.01 3.30
C ALA A 162 8.67 -11.44 2.02
N GLN A 163 7.91 -12.05 1.10
CA GLN A 163 8.37 -12.45 -0.22
C GLN A 163 7.30 -12.12 -1.27
N CYS A 164 7.65 -11.37 -2.30
CA CYS A 164 6.82 -11.29 -3.50
C CYS A 164 7.03 -12.54 -4.34
N LYS A 165 5.96 -13.28 -4.65
CA LYS A 165 5.98 -14.45 -5.53
C LYS A 165 4.66 -14.57 -6.28
N GLY A 166 4.71 -14.70 -7.61
CA GLY A 166 3.51 -14.93 -8.41
C GLY A 166 2.44 -13.84 -8.27
N GLY A 167 2.84 -12.59 -8.01
CA GLY A 167 1.94 -11.44 -7.87
C GLY A 167 1.31 -11.24 -6.49
N ALA A 168 1.58 -12.10 -5.50
CA ALA A 168 1.16 -11.92 -4.11
C ALA A 168 2.34 -11.67 -3.18
N LEU A 169 2.09 -11.00 -2.06
CA LEU A 169 3.08 -10.82 -1.00
C LEU A 169 2.85 -11.85 0.10
N PHE A 170 3.80 -12.76 0.29
CA PHE A 170 3.74 -13.79 1.32
C PHE A 170 4.48 -13.33 2.57
N ALA A 171 3.75 -13.12 3.67
CA ALA A 171 4.28 -12.65 4.95
C ALA A 171 4.31 -13.75 6.02
N SER A 172 5.18 -13.59 7.03
CA SER A 172 5.28 -14.49 8.19
C SER A 172 3.92 -14.87 8.77
N ASP A 173 3.78 -16.12 9.22
CA ASP A 173 2.54 -16.62 9.81
C ASP A 173 2.14 -15.79 11.06
N GLN A 174 0.87 -15.42 11.13
CA GLN A 174 0.27 -14.62 12.20
C GLN A 174 -0.73 -15.44 13.03
N SER A 175 -0.87 -16.74 12.76
CA SER A 175 -1.73 -17.65 13.52
C SER A 175 -1.39 -17.62 15.01
N GLY A 176 -2.39 -17.42 15.86
CA GLY A 176 -2.24 -17.30 17.31
C GLY A 176 -1.69 -15.95 17.79
N THR A 177 -1.39 -15.00 16.90
CA THR A 177 -0.93 -13.65 17.25
C THR A 177 -2.09 -12.67 17.30
N ARG A 178 -1.88 -11.49 17.90
CA ARG A 178 -2.89 -10.42 17.92
C ARG A 178 -3.25 -9.87 16.55
N PHE A 179 -2.37 -10.02 15.55
CA PHE A 179 -2.65 -9.65 14.16
C PHE A 179 -3.68 -10.57 13.51
N GLN A 180 -3.84 -11.81 13.98
CA GLN A 180 -4.82 -12.76 13.44
C GLN A 180 -6.25 -12.19 13.42
N SER A 181 -6.59 -11.30 14.35
CA SER A 181 -7.91 -10.66 14.45
C SER A 181 -8.32 -9.88 13.20
N PHE A 182 -7.35 -9.45 12.38
CA PHE A 182 -7.57 -8.75 11.11
C PHE A 182 -7.15 -9.58 9.90
N ALA A 183 -6.84 -10.87 10.10
CA ALA A 183 -6.64 -11.82 9.02
C ALA A 183 -7.99 -12.32 8.50
N GLY A 184 -8.08 -12.50 7.19
CA GLY A 184 -9.19 -13.17 6.53
C GLY A 184 -9.03 -14.70 6.53
N SER A 185 -9.99 -15.36 5.88
CA SER A 185 -9.95 -16.81 5.68
C SER A 185 -8.88 -17.24 4.67
N ALA A 186 -8.56 -18.54 4.66
CA ALA A 186 -7.69 -19.15 3.63
C ALA A 186 -6.30 -18.48 3.49
N GLY A 187 -5.76 -17.99 4.61
CA GLY A 187 -4.44 -17.34 4.65
C GLY A 187 -4.42 -15.94 4.06
N ASN A 188 -5.56 -15.30 3.83
CA ASN A 188 -5.63 -13.92 3.37
C ASN A 188 -5.28 -12.96 4.51
N TYR A 189 -4.33 -12.06 4.27
CA TYR A 189 -3.88 -11.02 5.20
C TYR A 189 -4.17 -9.61 4.65
N HIS A 190 -5.20 -9.46 3.82
CA HIS A 190 -5.59 -8.17 3.23
C HIS A 190 -5.87 -7.09 4.29
N GLY A 191 -6.51 -7.45 5.41
CA GLY A 191 -6.73 -6.53 6.54
C GLY A 191 -5.44 -6.11 7.27
N LEU A 192 -4.31 -6.73 6.96
CA LEU A 192 -3.01 -6.52 7.59
C LEU A 192 -1.98 -5.84 6.68
N ASP A 193 -2.36 -5.48 5.45
CA ASP A 193 -1.44 -4.94 4.44
C ASP A 193 -0.64 -3.72 4.92
N TYR A 194 -1.25 -2.85 5.73
CA TYR A 194 -0.56 -1.73 6.37
C TYR A 194 0.05 -2.11 7.72
N ALA A 195 -0.67 -2.87 8.54
CA ALA A 195 -0.30 -3.14 9.93
C ALA A 195 1.04 -3.88 10.04
N LEU A 196 1.27 -4.90 9.20
CA LEU A 196 2.50 -5.68 9.22
C LEU A 196 3.73 -4.88 8.78
N PHE A 197 3.54 -3.84 7.96
CA PHE A 197 4.64 -3.10 7.31
C PHE A 197 4.58 -1.60 7.60
N TYR A 198 3.90 -1.21 8.68
CA TYR A 198 3.57 0.20 8.97
C TYR A 198 4.81 1.09 9.00
N MET A 199 5.87 0.65 9.70
CA MET A 199 7.09 1.44 9.79
C MET A 199 7.89 1.41 8.50
N ASP A 200 7.85 0.32 7.73
CA ASP A 200 8.52 0.22 6.43
C ASP A 200 7.92 1.24 5.45
N ILE A 201 6.59 1.32 5.36
CA ILE A 201 5.86 2.32 4.59
C ILE A 201 6.21 3.73 5.06
N ARG A 202 6.15 3.98 6.37
CA ARG A 202 6.40 5.29 6.96
C ARG A 202 7.81 5.80 6.65
N GLU A 203 8.82 4.97 6.84
CA GLU A 203 10.21 5.38 6.59
C GLU A 203 10.48 5.52 5.09
N ASN A 204 9.82 4.73 4.24
CA ASN A 204 9.91 4.91 2.80
C ASN A 204 9.25 6.20 2.30
N ALA A 205 8.06 6.53 2.79
CA ALA A 205 7.39 7.78 2.46
C ALA A 205 8.26 8.99 2.82
N LYS A 206 8.87 9.00 4.02
CA LYS A 206 9.84 10.03 4.42
C LYS A 206 11.06 10.07 3.50
N LEU A 207 11.63 8.92 3.16
CA LEU A 207 12.77 8.81 2.27
C LEU A 207 12.46 9.39 0.89
N LYS A 208 11.30 9.08 0.31
CA LYS A 208 10.89 9.60 -0.99
C LYS A 208 10.64 11.11 -0.94
N VAL A 209 9.94 11.62 0.08
CA VAL A 209 9.75 13.07 0.26
C VAL A 209 11.10 13.78 0.38
N LYS A 210 12.03 13.25 1.19
CA LYS A 210 13.37 13.81 1.33
C LYS A 210 14.13 13.79 0.00
N THR A 211 14.06 12.69 -0.74
CA THR A 211 14.67 12.56 -2.07
C THR A 211 14.09 13.60 -3.04
N TYR A 212 12.77 13.73 -3.09
CA TYR A 212 12.08 14.73 -3.92
C TYR A 212 12.55 16.16 -3.59
N LEU A 213 12.53 16.54 -2.31
CA LEU A 213 12.92 17.89 -1.87
C LEU A 213 14.41 18.19 -2.12
N ASN A 214 15.27 17.17 -2.13
CA ASN A 214 16.68 17.34 -2.48
C ASN A 214 16.88 17.54 -3.98
N ASN A 215 16.04 16.96 -4.83
CA ASN A 215 16.11 17.14 -6.29
C ASN A 215 15.60 18.51 -6.77
N LEU A 216 14.91 19.27 -5.90
CA LEU A 216 14.46 20.64 -6.18
C LEU A 216 15.55 21.71 -5.92
N LYS A 217 16.65 21.34 -5.25
CA LYS A 217 17.77 22.23 -4.96
C LYS A 217 18.75 22.24 -6.12
#